data_AF-A0A1G1N895-F1
#
_entry.id   AF-A0A1G1N895-F1
#
_cell.length_a   1.000
_cell.length_b   1.000
_cell.length_c   1.000
_cell.angle_alpha   90.00
_cell.angle_beta   90.00
_cell.angle_gamma   90.00
#
_symmetry.space_group_name_H-M   'P 1'
#
loop_
_entity.id
_entity.type
_entity.pdbx_description
1 polymer ?
#
loop_
_entity_poly.entity_id
_entity_poly.type
_entity_poly.pdbx_seq_one_letter_code
_entity_poly.pdbx_strand_id
1 'polypeptide(L)'
;MQRINIQNILSKKKAGEKIVMLTAYDYPLAAILDESGIDMILVGDSLANVVLGLEFTKQVGMTEMLHHAKAANRAVKRAMLVGDMPYNSYKTPTLAVKNAKRFVKEAGCNAVKIEWFPGCEKIARAIVKARIPVIGHVGLTPQRAQELGGLKVQGKDAQAAAEIIQQAKLLEQAGCFSLVLECIPSEIAAMITQNSKIPTIGIGAGADCDGQVLVTYDLLGLFTRFHPKFVKQYTDLNAEIKKAVGQFFSEVKTGKFPDAEHSFSMHPDELGKIKGL
;
A
#
# COMPACT_ATOMS: atom_id res chain seq x y z
N MET A 1 6.36 -10.38 -19.05
CA MET A 1 5.00 -9.81 -19.12
C MET A 1 5.10 -8.30 -19.23
N GLN A 2 4.18 -7.65 -19.96
CA GLN A 2 4.14 -6.19 -20.06
C GLN A 2 3.67 -5.57 -18.74
N ARG A 3 4.25 -4.42 -18.36
CA ARG A 3 3.84 -3.68 -17.15
C ARG A 3 2.43 -3.11 -17.32
N ILE A 4 1.59 -3.29 -16.30
CA ILE A 4 0.21 -2.79 -16.23
C ILE A 4 0.25 -1.26 -16.27
N ASN A 5 -0.56 -0.69 -17.17
CA ASN A 5 -0.74 0.74 -17.31
C ASN A 5 -2.19 1.14 -17.04
N ILE A 6 -2.48 2.45 -17.12
CA ILE A 6 -3.81 3.00 -16.84
C ILE A 6 -4.89 2.36 -17.73
N GLN A 7 -4.61 2.12 -19.01
CA GLN A 7 -5.60 1.55 -19.92
C GLN A 7 -5.96 0.12 -19.54
N ASN A 8 -5.01 -0.66 -19.02
CA ASN A 8 -5.31 -1.99 -18.48
C ASN A 8 -6.30 -1.88 -17.30
N ILE A 9 -6.04 -0.97 -16.35
CA ILE A 9 -6.90 -0.77 -15.17
C ILE A 9 -8.30 -0.27 -15.57
N LEU A 10 -8.39 0.69 -16.48
CA LEU A 10 -9.68 1.17 -17.02
C LEU A 10 -10.44 0.07 -17.77
N SER A 11 -9.73 -0.80 -18.49
CA SER A 11 -10.35 -1.91 -19.24
C SER A 11 -10.94 -2.97 -18.32
N LYS A 12 -10.31 -3.24 -17.16
CA LYS A 12 -10.85 -4.16 -16.16
C LYS A 12 -12.24 -3.73 -15.67
N LYS A 13 -12.43 -2.45 -15.32
CA LYS A 13 -13.78 -1.92 -14.98
C LYS A 13 -14.78 -2.14 -16.12
N LYS A 14 -14.41 -1.81 -17.37
CA LYS A 14 -15.30 -1.99 -18.53
C LYS A 14 -15.70 -3.46 -18.74
N ALA A 15 -14.80 -4.39 -18.41
CA ALA A 15 -15.02 -5.82 -18.51
C ALA A 15 -15.72 -6.42 -17.27
N GLY A 16 -15.92 -5.64 -16.20
CA GLY A 16 -16.43 -6.16 -14.92
C GLY A 16 -15.42 -7.05 -14.17
N GLU A 17 -14.14 -7.01 -14.54
CA GLU A 17 -13.07 -7.77 -13.88
C GLU A 17 -12.58 -7.02 -12.64
N LYS A 18 -12.53 -7.69 -11.49
CA LYS A 18 -12.11 -7.07 -10.23
C LYS A 18 -10.62 -6.74 -10.25
N ILE A 19 -10.28 -5.53 -9.82
CA ILE A 19 -8.90 -5.06 -9.70
C ILE A 19 -8.36 -5.44 -8.31
N VAL A 20 -7.20 -6.07 -8.27
CA VAL A 20 -6.57 -6.48 -7.00
C VAL A 20 -5.39 -5.56 -6.69
N MET A 21 -5.46 -4.87 -5.54
CA MET A 21 -4.40 -4.01 -5.05
C MET A 21 -3.92 -4.48 -3.67
N LEU A 22 -2.61 -4.45 -3.43
CA LEU A 22 -2.02 -4.78 -2.14
C LEU A 22 -0.85 -3.85 -1.83
N THR A 23 -0.55 -3.64 -0.56
CA THR A 23 0.59 -2.80 -0.18
C THR A 23 1.92 -3.56 -0.17
N ALA A 24 3.02 -2.92 -0.55
CA ALA A 24 4.36 -3.45 -0.31
C ALA A 24 5.36 -2.31 -0.09
N TYR A 25 6.39 -2.59 0.70
CA TYR A 25 7.31 -1.56 1.21
C TYR A 25 8.79 -1.93 1.02
N ASP A 26 9.07 -3.14 0.52
CA ASP A 26 10.42 -3.64 0.31
C ASP A 26 10.50 -4.52 -0.95
N TYR A 27 11.71 -4.98 -1.25
CA TYR A 27 11.98 -5.84 -2.41
C TYR A 27 11.30 -7.22 -2.31
N PRO A 28 11.52 -8.04 -1.26
CA PRO A 28 11.02 -9.42 -1.26
C PRO A 28 9.50 -9.50 -1.29
N LEU A 29 8.80 -8.65 -0.53
CA LEU A 29 7.34 -8.67 -0.54
C LEU A 29 6.79 -8.21 -1.88
N ALA A 30 7.34 -7.14 -2.46
CA ALA A 30 6.92 -6.66 -3.77
C ALA A 30 7.16 -7.71 -4.88
N ALA A 31 8.24 -8.50 -4.78
CA ALA A 31 8.51 -9.59 -5.72
C ALA A 31 7.42 -10.68 -5.66
N ILE A 32 7.11 -11.15 -4.43
CA ILE A 32 6.06 -12.16 -4.20
C ILE A 32 4.72 -11.68 -4.74
N LEU A 33 4.34 -10.43 -4.46
CA LEU A 33 3.07 -9.87 -4.94
C LEU A 33 3.03 -9.70 -6.48
N ASP A 34 4.14 -9.29 -7.09
CA ASP A 34 4.23 -9.15 -8.55
C ASP A 34 4.08 -10.51 -9.25
N GLU A 35 4.75 -11.54 -8.73
CA GLU A 35 4.68 -12.92 -9.24
C GLU A 35 3.31 -13.56 -9.01
N SER A 36 2.61 -13.15 -7.95
CA SER A 36 1.25 -13.63 -7.61
C SER A 36 0.13 -13.02 -8.46
N GLY A 37 0.45 -12.15 -9.42
CA GLY A 37 -0.54 -11.58 -10.34
C GLY A 37 -1.31 -10.35 -9.83
N ILE A 38 -0.85 -9.69 -8.75
CA ILE A 38 -1.46 -8.45 -8.23
C ILE A 38 -1.45 -7.33 -9.28
N ASP A 39 -2.57 -6.64 -9.50
CA ASP A 39 -2.68 -5.62 -10.54
C ASP A 39 -1.93 -4.33 -10.18
N MET A 40 -2.10 -3.88 -8.94
CA MET A 40 -1.50 -2.66 -8.42
C MET A 40 -0.81 -2.90 -7.08
N ILE A 41 0.43 -2.45 -6.96
CA ILE A 41 1.18 -2.49 -5.70
C ILE A 41 1.26 -1.06 -5.15
N LEU A 42 0.74 -0.85 -3.95
CA LEU A 42 0.74 0.43 -3.26
C LEU A 42 1.89 0.52 -2.25
N VAL A 43 2.78 1.48 -2.44
CA VAL A 43 3.70 1.91 -1.39
C VAL A 43 2.95 2.97 -0.58
N GLY A 44 2.14 2.48 0.35
CA GLY A 44 1.23 3.27 1.20
C GLY A 44 1.93 3.90 2.40
N ASP A 45 1.46 5.06 2.84
CA ASP A 45 1.94 5.68 4.09
C ASP A 45 1.56 4.88 5.36
N SER A 46 0.72 3.85 5.21
CA SER A 46 0.50 2.76 6.15
C SER A 46 1.81 2.09 6.63
N LEU A 47 2.91 2.23 5.87
CA LEU A 47 4.24 1.83 6.31
C LEU A 47 4.67 2.49 7.62
N ALA A 48 4.14 3.69 7.93
CA ALA A 48 4.37 4.35 9.21
C ALA A 48 4.04 3.41 10.37
N ASN A 49 2.89 2.74 10.31
CA ASN A 49 2.41 1.87 11.37
C ASN A 49 3.02 0.47 11.28
N VAL A 50 2.93 -0.18 10.11
CA VAL A 50 3.23 -1.62 9.99
C VAL A 50 4.71 -1.91 9.74
N VAL A 51 5.50 -0.92 9.33
CA VAL A 51 6.95 -1.07 9.10
C VAL A 51 7.76 -0.27 10.12
N LEU A 52 7.44 1.02 10.30
CA LEU A 52 8.23 1.93 11.14
C LEU A 52 7.75 1.97 12.59
N GLY A 53 6.62 1.35 12.92
CA GLY A 53 6.09 1.27 14.27
C GLY A 53 5.59 2.61 14.84
N LEU A 54 5.43 3.63 14.00
CA LEU A 54 4.88 4.94 14.33
C LEU A 54 3.39 4.84 14.66
N GLU A 55 2.88 5.85 15.35
CA GLU A 55 1.48 5.89 15.79
C GLU A 55 0.54 6.35 14.66
N PHE A 56 0.97 7.33 13.85
CA PHE A 56 0.14 7.92 12.80
C PHE A 56 0.87 7.98 11.46
N THR A 57 0.14 7.73 10.36
CA THR A 57 0.66 7.85 8.98
C THR A 57 1.20 9.24 8.66
N LYS A 58 0.62 10.29 9.24
CA LYS A 58 1.09 11.67 9.08
C LYS A 58 2.53 11.94 9.56
N GLN A 59 3.15 10.98 10.26
CA GLN A 59 4.52 11.10 10.76
C GLN A 59 5.60 10.74 9.72
N VAL A 60 5.24 10.07 8.62
CA VAL A 60 6.20 9.83 7.52
C VAL A 60 6.25 11.00 6.55
N GLY A 61 7.42 11.24 5.97
CA GLY A 61 7.66 12.28 4.99
C GLY A 61 8.09 11.71 3.64
N MET A 62 8.50 12.62 2.74
CA MET A 62 8.96 12.24 1.40
C MET A 62 10.18 11.32 1.42
N THR A 63 11.04 11.42 2.45
CA THR A 63 12.27 10.63 2.56
C THR A 63 11.94 9.15 2.70
N GLU A 64 11.09 8.80 3.67
CA GLU A 64 10.67 7.42 3.96
C GLU A 64 9.89 6.86 2.76
N MET A 65 8.93 7.62 2.24
CA MET A 65 8.10 7.17 1.13
C MET A 65 8.90 6.88 -0.15
N LEU A 66 9.84 7.76 -0.51
CA LEU A 66 10.70 7.52 -1.68
C LEU A 66 11.67 6.36 -1.46
N HIS A 67 12.18 6.18 -0.24
CA HIS A 67 13.06 5.06 0.10
C HIS A 67 12.34 3.71 -0.12
N HIS A 68 11.17 3.53 0.49
CA HIS A 68 10.39 2.30 0.37
C HIS A 68 9.88 2.08 -1.07
N ALA A 69 9.50 3.16 -1.78
CA ALA A 69 9.10 3.04 -3.17
C ALA A 69 10.24 2.59 -4.09
N LYS A 70 11.46 3.10 -3.88
CA LYS A 70 12.66 2.60 -4.57
C LYS A 70 12.92 1.13 -4.29
N ALA A 71 12.74 0.69 -3.04
CA ALA A 71 12.94 -0.70 -2.66
C ALA A 71 11.93 -1.63 -3.37
N ALA A 72 10.65 -1.31 -3.34
CA ALA A 72 9.61 -2.07 -4.04
C ALA A 72 9.81 -2.06 -5.57
N ASN A 73 10.15 -0.91 -6.16
CA ASN A 73 10.32 -0.80 -7.62
C ASN A 73 11.43 -1.71 -8.18
N ARG A 74 12.45 -2.06 -7.38
CA ARG A 74 13.50 -3.01 -7.82
C ARG A 74 12.94 -4.41 -8.10
N ALA A 75 11.82 -4.78 -7.48
CA ALA A 75 11.18 -6.08 -7.66
C ALA A 75 10.06 -6.08 -8.71
N VAL A 76 9.26 -5.01 -8.78
CA VAL A 76 8.02 -4.98 -9.59
C VAL A 76 8.30 -4.93 -11.09
N LYS A 77 7.97 -6.01 -11.80
CA LYS A 77 8.12 -6.11 -13.27
C LYS A 77 6.79 -5.92 -14.00
N ARG A 78 5.67 -6.38 -13.44
CA ARG A 78 4.36 -6.41 -14.11
C ARG A 78 3.34 -5.45 -13.49
N ALA A 79 3.16 -5.45 -12.18
CA ALA A 79 2.14 -4.64 -11.51
C ALA A 79 2.37 -3.14 -11.74
N MET A 80 1.29 -2.36 -11.64
CA MET A 80 1.41 -0.91 -11.56
C MET A 80 1.87 -0.52 -10.15
N LEU A 81 3.04 0.11 -10.04
CA LEU A 81 3.54 0.62 -8.76
C LEU A 81 2.97 2.01 -8.49
N VAL A 82 2.30 2.17 -7.36
CA VAL A 82 1.69 3.42 -6.90
C VAL A 82 2.42 3.92 -5.66
N GLY A 83 2.88 5.17 -5.68
CA GLY A 83 3.48 5.83 -4.52
C GLY A 83 2.48 6.73 -3.81
N ASP A 84 2.28 6.55 -2.52
CA ASP A 84 1.40 7.43 -1.74
C ASP A 84 2.10 8.74 -1.41
N MET A 85 1.48 9.88 -1.69
CA MET A 85 2.06 11.16 -1.31
C MET A 85 1.83 11.39 0.19
N PRO A 86 2.88 11.51 1.01
CA PRO A 86 2.73 11.62 2.46
C PRO A 86 2.12 12.96 2.86
N TYR A 87 1.61 13.03 4.09
CA TYR A 87 1.01 14.24 4.65
C TYR A 87 1.89 15.48 4.43
N ASN A 88 1.23 16.63 4.17
CA ASN A 88 1.86 17.91 3.80
C ASN A 88 2.65 17.97 2.48
N SER A 89 2.94 16.85 1.80
CA SER A 89 3.78 16.86 0.58
C SER A 89 3.07 17.38 -0.68
N TYR A 90 1.78 17.70 -0.58
CA TYR A 90 0.96 18.12 -1.72
C TYR A 90 -0.02 19.27 -1.38
N LYS A 91 0.33 20.15 -0.42
CA LYS A 91 -0.52 21.28 0.00
C LYS A 91 -0.76 22.34 -1.05
N THR A 92 0.17 22.52 -2.00
CA THR A 92 0.05 23.50 -3.08
C THR A 92 0.30 22.81 -4.43
N PRO A 93 -0.29 23.31 -5.54
CA PRO A 93 -0.07 22.72 -6.86
C PRO A 93 1.41 22.55 -7.23
N THR A 94 2.22 23.57 -6.96
CA THR A 94 3.67 23.56 -7.25
C THR A 94 4.39 22.49 -6.44
N LEU A 95 4.12 22.40 -5.14
CA LEU A 95 4.75 21.40 -4.26
C LEU A 95 4.31 19.99 -4.63
N ALA A 96 3.02 19.81 -4.90
CA ALA A 96 2.43 18.54 -5.29
C ALA A 96 3.04 18.00 -6.59
N VAL A 97 3.11 18.84 -7.64
CA VAL A 97 3.75 18.46 -8.91
C VAL A 97 5.22 18.15 -8.71
N LYS A 98 5.94 18.95 -7.92
CA LYS A 98 7.36 18.68 -7.60
C LYS A 98 7.52 17.30 -6.97
N ASN A 99 6.77 16.99 -5.93
CA ASN A 99 6.90 15.73 -5.20
C ASN A 99 6.37 14.52 -5.99
N ALA A 100 5.29 14.67 -6.74
CA ALA A 100 4.79 13.61 -7.63
C ALA A 100 5.84 13.25 -8.71
N LYS A 101 6.55 14.25 -9.27
CA LYS A 101 7.67 14.00 -10.20
C LYS A 101 8.80 13.20 -9.55
N ARG A 102 9.04 13.36 -8.25
CA ARG A 102 10.06 12.58 -7.53
C ARG A 102 9.65 11.11 -7.39
N PHE A 103 8.38 10.82 -7.11
CA PHE A 103 7.90 9.43 -7.10
C PHE A 103 8.11 8.74 -8.44
N VAL A 104 7.83 9.44 -9.55
CA VAL A 104 8.04 8.90 -10.89
C VAL A 104 9.53 8.77 -11.24
N LYS A 105 10.31 9.85 -11.09
CA LYS A 105 11.70 9.91 -11.56
C LYS A 105 12.69 9.23 -10.65
N GLU A 106 12.56 9.42 -9.34
CA GLU A 106 13.52 8.88 -8.36
C GLU A 106 13.12 7.48 -7.91
N ALA A 107 11.81 7.23 -7.72
CA ALA A 107 11.31 5.97 -7.18
C ALA A 107 10.77 4.98 -8.24
N GLY A 108 10.52 5.44 -9.47
CA GLY A 108 10.02 4.58 -10.55
C GLY A 108 8.53 4.24 -10.44
N CYS A 109 7.76 4.95 -9.61
CA CYS A 109 6.32 4.77 -9.52
C CYS A 109 5.64 5.15 -10.84
N ASN A 110 4.58 4.42 -11.19
CA ASN A 110 3.76 4.67 -12.37
C ASN A 110 2.65 5.70 -12.11
N ALA A 111 2.22 5.80 -10.86
CA ALA A 111 1.17 6.70 -10.41
C ALA A 111 1.43 7.17 -8.97
N VAL A 112 0.70 8.21 -8.56
CA VAL A 112 0.66 8.64 -7.16
C VAL A 112 -0.75 8.54 -6.58
N LYS A 113 -0.87 8.30 -5.27
CA LYS A 113 -2.13 8.43 -4.51
C LYS A 113 -2.10 9.71 -3.67
N ILE A 114 -3.23 10.40 -3.57
CA ILE A 114 -3.42 11.57 -2.70
C ILE A 114 -4.75 11.45 -1.95
N GLU A 115 -4.78 11.97 -0.72
CA GLU A 115 -5.99 11.96 0.11
C GLU A 115 -6.78 13.24 -0.02
N TRP A 116 -8.10 13.12 0.08
CA TRP A 116 -8.99 14.26 0.03
C TRP A 116 -8.73 15.27 1.15
N PHE A 117 -8.89 16.54 0.79
CA PHE A 117 -9.04 17.69 1.67
C PHE A 117 -9.66 18.84 0.85
N PRO A 118 -10.18 19.90 1.49
CA PRO A 118 -10.69 21.05 0.76
C PRO A 118 -9.65 21.65 -0.21
N GLY A 119 -9.95 21.67 -1.50
CA GLY A 119 -9.03 22.14 -2.56
C GLY A 119 -8.16 21.04 -3.20
N CYS A 120 -8.31 19.78 -2.80
CA CYS A 120 -7.57 18.65 -3.36
C CYS A 120 -7.81 18.47 -4.87
N GLU A 121 -8.97 18.87 -5.39
CA GLU A 121 -9.27 18.84 -6.83
C GLU A 121 -8.33 19.74 -7.66
N LYS A 122 -7.88 20.87 -7.09
CA LYS A 122 -6.88 21.74 -7.73
C LYS A 122 -5.50 21.08 -7.76
N ILE A 123 -5.17 20.34 -6.70
CA ILE A 123 -3.93 19.58 -6.58
C ILE A 123 -3.88 18.44 -7.58
N ALA A 124 -4.91 17.59 -7.59
CA ALA A 124 -5.06 16.49 -8.54
C ALA A 124 -4.93 16.99 -9.98
N ARG A 125 -5.66 18.06 -10.33
CA ARG A 125 -5.62 18.64 -11.68
C ARG A 125 -4.23 19.14 -12.07
N ALA A 126 -3.46 19.69 -11.13
CA ALA A 126 -2.10 20.13 -11.40
C ALA A 126 -1.14 18.96 -11.67
N ILE A 127 -1.23 17.89 -10.89
CA ILE A 127 -0.44 16.66 -11.08
C ILE A 127 -0.79 16.00 -12.42
N VAL A 128 -2.08 15.87 -12.72
CA VAL A 128 -2.57 15.29 -13.99
C VAL A 128 -2.12 16.12 -15.19
N LYS A 129 -2.19 17.47 -15.12
CA LYS A 129 -1.65 18.37 -16.16
C LYS A 129 -0.15 18.18 -16.38
N ALA A 130 0.59 17.82 -15.33
CA ALA A 130 2.00 17.45 -15.42
C ALA A 130 2.24 16.02 -15.96
N ARG A 131 1.19 15.36 -16.48
CA ARG A 131 1.20 14.02 -17.07
C ARG A 131 1.57 12.91 -16.09
N ILE A 132 1.26 13.10 -14.81
CA ILE A 132 1.44 12.07 -13.78
C ILE A 132 0.06 11.50 -13.40
N PRO A 133 -0.13 10.17 -13.50
CA PRO A 133 -1.39 9.54 -13.11
C PRO A 133 -1.67 9.67 -11.62
N VAL A 134 -2.92 9.96 -11.27
CA VAL A 134 -3.35 10.15 -9.88
C VAL A 134 -4.48 9.20 -9.53
N ILE A 135 -4.35 8.53 -8.39
CA ILE A 135 -5.43 7.86 -7.67
C ILE A 135 -5.90 8.80 -6.56
N GLY A 136 -7.19 9.14 -6.57
CA GLY A 136 -7.80 9.91 -5.50
C GLY A 136 -8.19 9.01 -4.32
N HIS A 137 -8.25 9.53 -3.10
CA HIS A 137 -8.71 8.79 -1.93
C HIS A 137 -9.74 9.62 -1.13
N VAL A 138 -10.95 9.08 -0.97
CA VAL A 138 -12.07 9.69 -0.22
C VAL A 138 -12.64 8.71 0.82
N GLY A 139 -13.48 9.22 1.72
CA GLY A 139 -13.97 8.47 2.88
C GLY A 139 -13.08 8.77 4.09
N LEU A 140 -12.68 7.74 4.83
CA LEU A 140 -11.68 7.91 5.87
C LEU A 140 -10.31 8.15 5.24
N THR A 141 -9.73 9.33 5.46
CA THR A 141 -8.37 9.67 5.01
C THR A 141 -7.41 9.65 6.21
N PRO A 142 -6.60 8.59 6.42
CA PRO A 142 -5.79 8.41 7.61
C PRO A 142 -4.85 9.58 7.95
N GLN A 143 -4.33 10.31 6.95
CA GLN A 143 -3.46 11.46 7.18
C GLN A 143 -4.15 12.58 7.98
N ARG A 144 -5.49 12.63 7.94
CA ARG A 144 -6.34 13.59 8.64
C ARG A 144 -7.32 12.92 9.61
N ALA A 145 -7.03 11.69 10.04
CA ALA A 145 -7.92 10.94 10.94
C ALA A 145 -8.33 11.74 12.18
N GLN A 146 -7.44 12.58 12.74
CA GLN A 146 -7.76 13.43 13.89
C GLN A 146 -8.83 14.48 13.60
N GLU A 147 -8.80 15.11 12.41
CA GLU A 147 -9.82 16.05 11.96
C GLU A 147 -11.18 15.36 11.75
N LEU A 148 -11.15 14.06 11.43
CA LEU A 148 -12.31 13.19 11.25
C LEU A 148 -12.77 12.50 12.56
N GLY A 149 -12.18 12.85 13.71
CA GLY A 149 -12.55 12.28 15.01
C GLY A 149 -12.05 10.84 15.25
N GLY A 150 -10.99 10.43 14.55
CA GLY A 150 -10.29 9.16 14.64
C GLY A 150 -10.48 8.25 13.41
N LEU A 151 -9.98 7.02 13.50
CA LEU A 151 -10.18 5.98 12.49
C LEU A 151 -11.60 5.40 12.60
N LYS A 152 -12.59 6.14 12.10
CA LYS A 152 -14.01 5.80 12.18
C LYS A 152 -14.64 5.74 10.79
N VAL A 153 -15.73 4.97 10.69
CA VAL A 153 -16.56 4.91 9.49
C VAL A 153 -17.13 6.30 9.18
N GLN A 154 -17.00 6.72 7.91
CA GLN A 154 -17.47 8.01 7.39
C GLN A 154 -18.81 7.84 6.64
N GLY A 155 -19.56 8.93 6.44
CA GLY A 155 -20.80 8.90 5.65
C GLY A 155 -21.98 8.21 6.33
N LYS A 156 -22.10 8.30 7.67
CA LYS A 156 -23.17 7.63 8.44
C LYS A 156 -24.54 8.31 8.34
N ASP A 157 -24.57 9.57 7.92
CA ASP A 157 -25.79 10.33 7.66
C ASP A 157 -25.80 10.82 6.20
N ALA A 158 -26.98 11.25 5.74
CA ALA A 158 -27.20 11.64 4.35
C ALA A 158 -26.33 12.83 3.91
N GLN A 159 -26.04 13.77 4.82
CA GLN A 159 -25.22 14.93 4.50
C GLN A 159 -23.76 14.51 4.28
N ALA A 160 -23.18 13.78 5.24
CA ALA A 160 -21.81 13.26 5.13
C ALA A 160 -21.66 12.32 3.92
N ALA A 161 -22.67 11.50 3.62
CA ALA A 161 -22.70 10.65 2.43
C ALA A 161 -22.66 11.48 1.13
N ALA A 162 -23.51 12.51 1.03
CA ALA A 162 -23.55 13.40 -0.12
C ALA A 162 -22.23 14.15 -0.32
N GLU A 163 -21.58 14.56 0.77
CA GLU A 163 -20.25 15.17 0.73
C GLU A 163 -19.23 14.20 0.12
N ILE A 164 -19.12 12.96 0.58
CA ILE A 164 -18.16 11.97 0.05
C ILE A 164 -18.41 11.70 -1.45
N ILE A 165 -19.66 11.58 -1.87
CA ILE A 165 -20.03 11.41 -3.29
C ILE A 165 -19.54 12.62 -4.11
N GLN A 166 -19.74 13.84 -3.60
CA GLN A 166 -19.28 15.05 -4.26
C GLN A 166 -17.74 15.12 -4.32
N GLN A 167 -17.04 14.70 -3.27
CA GLN A 167 -15.58 14.62 -3.24
C GLN A 167 -15.04 13.66 -4.32
N ALA A 168 -15.62 12.46 -4.42
CA ALA A 168 -15.29 11.48 -5.45
C ALA A 168 -15.47 12.06 -6.86
N LYS A 169 -16.60 12.72 -7.11
CA LYS A 169 -16.90 13.40 -8.37
C LYS A 169 -15.90 14.51 -8.70
N LEU A 170 -15.49 15.30 -7.71
CA LEU A 170 -14.50 16.37 -7.91
C LEU A 170 -13.12 15.82 -8.28
N LEU A 171 -12.69 14.72 -7.68
CA LEU A 171 -11.42 14.06 -8.03
C LEU A 171 -11.48 13.42 -9.42
N GLU A 172 -12.59 12.77 -9.78
CA GLU A 172 -12.82 12.27 -11.14
C GLU A 172 -12.73 13.41 -12.16
N GLN A 173 -13.44 14.52 -11.93
CA GLN A 173 -13.39 15.71 -12.80
C GLN A 173 -12.03 16.41 -12.81
N ALA A 174 -11.19 16.20 -11.80
CA ALA A 174 -9.82 16.67 -11.77
C ALA A 174 -8.89 15.83 -12.67
N GLY A 175 -9.34 14.66 -13.11
CA GLY A 175 -8.61 13.76 -13.99
C GLY A 175 -7.89 12.61 -13.27
N CYS A 176 -8.25 12.33 -12.01
CA CYS A 176 -7.84 11.06 -11.39
C CYS A 176 -8.32 9.89 -12.26
N PHE A 177 -7.51 8.84 -12.40
CA PHE A 177 -7.87 7.69 -13.23
C PHE A 177 -8.49 6.55 -12.42
N SER A 178 -8.46 6.64 -11.09
CA SER A 178 -9.05 5.69 -10.14
C SER A 178 -9.31 6.41 -8.80
N LEU A 179 -10.18 5.83 -7.97
CA LEU A 179 -10.48 6.27 -6.62
C LEU A 179 -10.29 5.12 -5.61
N VAL A 180 -9.73 5.42 -4.44
CA VAL A 180 -9.85 4.58 -3.24
C VAL A 180 -11.01 5.10 -2.41
N LEU A 181 -11.86 4.17 -1.95
CA LEU A 181 -12.99 4.43 -1.06
C LEU A 181 -12.72 3.68 0.26
N GLU A 182 -12.46 4.41 1.35
CA GLU A 182 -12.06 3.81 2.62
C GLU A 182 -13.10 4.02 3.72
N CYS A 183 -13.47 2.93 4.41
CA CYS A 183 -14.36 2.93 5.58
C CYS A 183 -15.64 3.76 5.41
N ILE A 184 -16.39 3.47 4.34
CA ILE A 184 -17.72 4.06 4.08
C ILE A 184 -18.78 2.95 3.97
N PRO A 185 -20.05 3.23 4.26
CA PRO A 185 -21.16 2.32 3.98
C PRO A 185 -21.12 1.78 2.54
N SER A 186 -21.40 0.48 2.41
CA SER A 186 -21.37 -0.25 1.13
C SER A 186 -22.29 0.38 0.07
N GLU A 187 -23.44 0.89 0.50
CA GLU A 187 -24.45 1.52 -0.35
C GLU A 187 -23.91 2.80 -1.00
N ILE A 188 -23.10 3.58 -0.26
CA ILE A 188 -22.45 4.79 -0.77
C ILE A 188 -21.35 4.40 -1.77
N ALA A 189 -20.54 3.39 -1.43
CA ALA A 189 -19.50 2.90 -2.31
C ALA A 189 -20.07 2.34 -3.63
N ALA A 190 -21.16 1.59 -3.56
CA ALA A 190 -21.90 1.09 -4.72
C ALA A 190 -22.42 2.25 -5.58
N MET A 191 -23.04 3.26 -4.96
CA MET A 191 -23.53 4.44 -5.66
C MET A 191 -22.39 5.19 -6.37
N ILE A 192 -21.25 5.43 -5.72
CA ILE A 192 -20.08 6.06 -6.35
C ILE A 192 -19.58 5.20 -7.51
N THR A 193 -19.47 3.89 -7.32
CA THR A 193 -18.92 2.97 -8.32
C THR A 193 -19.77 2.89 -9.59
N GLN A 194 -21.10 2.87 -9.43
CA GLN A 194 -22.05 2.84 -10.54
C GLN A 194 -22.08 4.15 -11.34
N ASN A 195 -21.89 5.29 -10.66
CA ASN A 195 -21.96 6.61 -11.29
C ASN A 195 -20.60 7.11 -11.82
N SER A 196 -19.49 6.52 -11.40
CA SER A 196 -18.15 6.93 -11.82
C SER A 196 -17.70 6.22 -13.11
N LYS A 197 -17.01 6.96 -13.98
CA LYS A 197 -16.41 6.41 -15.21
C LYS A 197 -15.04 5.79 -14.97
N ILE A 198 -14.46 6.03 -13.79
CA ILE A 198 -13.16 5.50 -13.38
C ILE A 198 -13.31 4.38 -12.34
N PRO A 199 -12.35 3.44 -12.26
CA PRO A 199 -12.34 2.38 -11.26
C PRO A 199 -12.31 2.86 -9.82
N THR A 200 -13.15 2.26 -8.98
CA THR A 200 -13.14 2.40 -7.52
C THR A 200 -12.46 1.19 -6.87
N ILE A 201 -11.63 1.43 -5.87
CA ILE A 201 -10.92 0.42 -5.09
C ILE A 201 -11.38 0.55 -3.64
N GLY A 202 -12.06 -0.46 -3.13
CA GLY A 202 -12.61 -0.46 -1.78
C GLY A 202 -11.60 -0.94 -0.74
N ILE A 203 -11.66 -0.35 0.46
CA ILE A 203 -11.08 -0.90 1.69
C ILE A 203 -12.04 -0.61 2.84
N GLY A 204 -12.76 -1.65 3.28
CA GLY A 204 -13.89 -1.46 4.19
C GLY A 204 -15.05 -0.67 3.56
N ALA A 205 -15.28 -0.84 2.26
CA ALA A 205 -16.32 -0.17 1.48
C ALA A 205 -17.27 -1.15 0.75
N GLY A 206 -17.31 -2.42 1.18
CA GLY A 206 -18.14 -3.46 0.55
C GLY A 206 -17.57 -3.99 -0.77
N ALA A 207 -18.29 -4.95 -1.36
CA ALA A 207 -17.83 -5.71 -2.53
C ALA A 207 -18.14 -5.05 -3.88
N ASP A 208 -19.00 -4.03 -3.90
CA ASP A 208 -19.50 -3.40 -5.13
C ASP A 208 -18.50 -2.46 -5.79
N CYS A 209 -17.36 -2.15 -5.15
CA CYS A 209 -16.24 -1.45 -5.79
C CYS A 209 -15.66 -2.27 -6.96
N ASP A 210 -15.04 -1.61 -7.95
CA ASP A 210 -14.41 -2.29 -9.09
C ASP A 210 -13.15 -3.10 -8.69
N GLY A 211 -12.61 -2.86 -7.50
CA GLY A 211 -11.49 -3.59 -6.94
C GLY A 211 -11.40 -3.46 -5.42
N GLN A 212 -10.37 -4.08 -4.85
CA GLN A 212 -10.12 -4.05 -3.40
C GLN A 212 -8.65 -3.78 -3.10
N VAL A 213 -8.39 -3.09 -1.99
CA VAL A 213 -7.05 -2.92 -1.42
C VAL A 213 -7.03 -3.36 0.04
N LEU A 214 -5.95 -4.01 0.44
CA LEU A 214 -5.64 -4.28 1.84
C LEU A 214 -4.17 -3.97 2.13
N VAL A 215 -3.89 -3.61 3.38
CA VAL A 215 -2.53 -3.59 3.89
C VAL A 215 -2.06 -5.05 3.99
N THR A 216 -0.98 -5.39 3.27
CA THR A 216 -0.55 -6.79 3.14
C THR A 216 -0.16 -7.43 4.49
N TYR A 217 0.35 -6.63 5.42
CA TYR A 217 0.72 -7.10 6.75
C TYR A 217 -0.52 -7.46 7.59
N ASP A 218 -1.63 -6.76 7.39
CA ASP A 218 -2.90 -7.09 8.04
C ASP A 218 -3.52 -8.33 7.39
N LEU A 219 -3.46 -8.44 6.05
CA LEU A 219 -3.90 -9.61 5.28
C LEU A 219 -3.18 -10.88 5.71
N LEU A 220 -1.86 -10.80 5.95
CA LEU A 220 -1.01 -11.91 6.37
C LEU A 220 -1.01 -12.15 7.89
N GLY A 221 -1.75 -11.36 8.67
CA GLY A 221 -1.76 -11.50 10.14
C GLY A 221 -0.41 -11.23 10.81
N LEU A 222 0.47 -10.45 10.17
CA LEU A 222 1.79 -10.11 10.72
C LEU A 222 1.70 -8.96 11.74
N PHE A 223 0.86 -7.96 11.45
CA PHE A 223 0.66 -6.80 12.32
C PHE A 223 -0.44 -7.07 13.35
N THR A 224 -0.13 -6.94 14.63
CA THR A 224 -1.01 -7.38 15.73
C THR A 224 -1.49 -6.25 16.64
N ARG A 225 -0.98 -5.02 16.50
CA ARG A 225 -1.35 -3.89 17.39
C ARG A 225 -2.79 -3.42 17.17
N PHE A 226 -3.29 -3.55 15.95
CA PHE A 226 -4.63 -3.11 15.57
C PHE A 226 -5.18 -4.03 14.50
N HIS A 227 -6.44 -4.44 14.63
CA HIS A 227 -7.12 -5.27 13.65
C HIS A 227 -8.39 -4.57 13.17
N PRO A 228 -8.37 -3.95 11.98
CA PRO A 228 -9.56 -3.31 11.44
C PRO A 228 -10.63 -4.36 11.13
N LYS A 229 -11.89 -4.11 11.50
CA LYS A 229 -13.01 -5.05 11.32
C LYS A 229 -13.23 -5.53 9.87
N PHE A 230 -12.78 -4.74 8.89
CA PHE A 230 -12.94 -5.05 7.47
C PHE A 230 -11.84 -5.95 6.90
N VAL A 231 -10.80 -6.25 7.68
CA VAL A 231 -9.70 -7.11 7.22
C VAL A 231 -10.08 -8.57 7.44
N LYS A 232 -9.97 -9.39 6.39
CA LYS A 232 -9.88 -10.84 6.51
C LYS A 232 -8.41 -11.25 6.53
N GLN A 233 -7.98 -11.93 7.59
CA GLN A 233 -6.68 -12.59 7.62
C GLN A 233 -6.73 -13.89 6.83
N TYR A 234 -5.76 -14.09 5.94
CA TYR A 234 -5.62 -15.32 5.17
C TYR A 234 -4.60 -16.28 5.78
N THR A 235 -3.77 -15.80 6.71
CA THR A 235 -2.84 -16.57 7.53
C THR A 235 -2.51 -15.81 8.82
N ASP A 236 -1.88 -16.48 9.79
CA ASP A 236 -1.29 -15.87 10.99
C ASP A 236 0.23 -15.96 10.92
N LEU A 237 0.83 -15.06 10.13
CA LEU A 237 2.28 -15.03 9.94
C LEU A 237 3.02 -14.67 11.23
N ASN A 238 2.39 -13.96 12.17
CA ASN A 238 2.99 -13.65 13.46
C ASN A 238 3.25 -14.92 14.28
N ALA A 239 2.26 -15.82 14.35
CA ALA A 239 2.39 -17.09 15.03
C ALA A 239 3.45 -17.99 14.37
N GLU A 240 3.47 -18.07 13.04
CA GLU A 240 4.46 -18.88 12.31
C GLU A 240 5.89 -18.37 12.52
N ILE A 241 6.11 -17.05 12.50
CA ILE A 241 7.42 -16.46 12.79
C ILE A 241 7.84 -16.77 14.24
N LYS A 242 6.95 -16.60 15.22
CA LYS A 242 7.25 -16.91 16.63
C LYS A 242 7.64 -18.38 16.81
N LYS A 243 6.93 -19.30 16.16
CA LYS A 243 7.23 -20.73 16.17
C LYS A 243 8.62 -21.01 15.58
N ALA A 244 8.92 -20.48 14.40
CA ALA A 244 10.21 -20.68 13.73
C ALA A 244 11.38 -20.11 14.56
N VAL A 245 11.23 -18.90 15.09
CA VAL A 245 12.23 -18.27 15.96
C VAL A 245 12.41 -19.05 17.26
N GLY A 246 11.32 -19.53 17.86
CA GLY A 246 11.37 -20.35 19.08
C GLY A 246 12.08 -21.69 18.85
N GLN A 247 11.84 -22.33 17.71
CA GLN A 247 12.57 -23.54 17.33
C GLN A 247 14.06 -23.26 17.16
N PHE A 248 14.43 -22.24 16.37
CA PHE A 248 15.83 -21.86 16.19
C PHE A 248 16.52 -21.56 17.52
N PHE A 249 15.86 -20.80 18.40
CA PHE A 249 16.36 -20.51 19.74
C PHE A 249 16.64 -21.80 20.54
N SER A 250 15.70 -22.75 20.54
CA SER A 250 15.85 -24.01 21.24
C SER A 250 17.00 -24.86 20.68
N GLU A 251 17.12 -24.94 19.36
CA GLU A 251 18.16 -25.73 18.69
C GLU A 251 19.57 -25.16 18.94
N VAL A 252 19.71 -23.83 18.95
CA VAL A 252 20.97 -23.16 19.33
C VAL A 252 21.29 -23.41 20.81
N LYS A 253 20.31 -23.30 21.72
CA LYS A 253 20.54 -23.50 23.16
C LYS A 253 20.90 -24.93 23.54
N THR A 254 20.42 -25.90 22.77
CA THR A 254 20.68 -27.33 22.98
C THR A 254 21.89 -27.83 22.21
N GLY A 255 22.53 -26.99 21.38
CA GLY A 255 23.64 -27.39 20.52
C GLY A 255 23.24 -28.29 19.35
N LYS A 256 21.93 -28.38 19.04
CA LYS A 256 21.43 -29.10 17.88
C LYS A 256 21.70 -28.34 16.57
N PHE A 257 21.74 -27.00 16.62
CA PHE A 257 22.14 -26.14 15.50
C PHE A 257 23.37 -25.29 15.85
N PRO A 258 24.34 -25.11 14.92
CA PRO A 258 24.42 -25.79 13.63
C PRO A 258 24.77 -27.28 13.79
N ASP A 259 24.25 -28.11 12.90
CA ASP A 259 24.68 -29.50 12.75
C ASP A 259 25.85 -29.59 11.76
N ALA A 260 26.23 -30.82 11.38
CA ALA A 260 27.31 -31.05 10.43
C ALA A 260 26.98 -30.56 9.00
N GLU A 261 25.72 -30.61 8.56
CA GLU A 261 25.33 -30.15 7.21
C GLU A 261 25.40 -28.63 7.10
N HIS A 262 25.16 -27.93 8.21
CA HIS A 262 25.24 -26.47 8.32
C HIS A 262 26.60 -25.98 8.83
N SER A 263 27.62 -26.84 8.84
CA SER A 263 28.98 -26.52 9.28
C SER A 263 30.02 -26.82 8.21
N PHE A 264 31.09 -26.04 8.18
CA PHE A 264 32.24 -26.32 7.30
C PHE A 264 33.38 -26.96 8.10
N SER A 265 33.98 -28.02 7.56
CA SER A 265 35.14 -28.69 8.14
C SER A 265 36.45 -28.27 7.47
N MET A 266 37.53 -28.20 8.24
CA MET A 266 38.89 -28.08 7.71
C MET A 266 39.45 -29.46 7.37
N HIS A 267 40.27 -29.56 6.31
CA HIS A 267 40.98 -30.80 6.02
C HIS A 267 41.83 -31.22 7.24
N PRO A 268 41.81 -32.50 7.64
CA PRO A 268 42.48 -32.96 8.86
C PRO A 268 43.96 -32.56 8.96
N ASP A 269 44.67 -32.57 7.83
CA ASP A 269 46.10 -32.22 7.77
C ASP A 269 46.38 -30.75 8.06
N GLU A 270 45.55 -29.83 7.54
CA GLU A 270 45.67 -28.40 7.84
C GLU A 270 45.28 -28.10 9.28
N LEU A 271 44.25 -28.79 9.80
CA LEU A 271 43.85 -28.69 11.20
C LEU A 271 44.97 -29.16 12.14
N GLY A 272 45.74 -30.17 11.74
CA GLY A 272 46.90 -30.66 12.48
C GLY A 272 48.00 -29.62 12.66
N LYS A 273 48.23 -28.76 11.65
CA LYS A 273 49.28 -27.71 11.69
C LYS A 273 49.00 -26.61 12.72
N ILE A 274 47.75 -26.44 13.14
CA ILE A 274 47.32 -25.38 14.07
C ILE A 274 46.91 -25.91 15.44
N LYS A 275 46.84 -27.23 15.65
CA LYS A 275 46.43 -27.87 16.91
C LYS A 275 47.39 -27.63 18.11
N GLY A 276 48.47 -26.87 17.90
CA GLY A 276 49.46 -26.53 18.93
C GLY A 276 49.88 -25.05 18.96
N LEU A 277 49.13 -24.16 18.30
CA LEU A 277 49.17 -22.71 18.55
C LEU A 277 48.38 -22.38 19.82
#